data_AF-A0A317SVF5-F1
#
_entry.id   AF-A0A317SVF5-F1
#
_cell.length_a   1.000
_cell.length_b   1.000
_cell.length_c   1.000
_cell.angle_alpha   90.00
_cell.angle_beta   90.00
_cell.angle_gamma   90.00
#
_symmetry.space_group_name_H-M   'P 1'
#
loop_
_entity.id
_entity.type
_entity.pdbx_description
1 polymer ?
#
loop_
_entity_poly.entity_id
_entity_poly.type
_entity_poly.pdbx_seq_one_letter_code
_entity_poly.pdbx_strand_id
1 'polypeptide(L)'
;VLTLFHTPASTASKRILEILRSSSTAHKKSFELDIVEAPTVPTPTQLSSILEFIGKDRVAEVVPGARSEGDAVGLLRGQGERGGGGMVRPLLVDWNNGRAVVGGDEGAVLRLLETLPGN
;
A
#
# COMPACT_ATOMS: atom_id res chain seq x y z
N VAL A 1 8.60 7.93 -4.72
CA VAL A 1 8.80 7.00 -3.59
C VAL A 1 7.72 5.95 -3.66
N LEU A 2 8.08 4.68 -3.49
CA LEU A 2 7.14 3.57 -3.32
C LEU A 2 7.08 3.17 -1.85
N THR A 3 5.88 3.12 -1.27
CA THR A 3 5.68 2.63 0.09
C THR A 3 4.87 1.33 0.05
N LEU A 4 5.40 0.27 0.65
CA LEU A 4 4.71 -1.00 0.85
C LEU A 4 4.26 -1.15 2.31
N PHE A 5 2.96 -1.17 2.53
CA PHE A 5 2.37 -1.60 3.79
C PHE A 5 2.34 -3.12 3.84
N HIS A 6 3.23 -3.70 4.64
CA HIS A 6 3.51 -5.14 4.70
C HIS A 6 2.95 -5.77 5.99
N THR A 7 2.57 -7.04 5.91
CA THR A 7 2.30 -7.89 7.09
C THR A 7 3.16 -9.15 7.01
N PRO A 8 4.08 -9.40 7.97
CA PRO A 8 4.95 -10.58 7.95
C PRO A 8 4.22 -11.91 8.02
N ALA A 9 3.00 -11.92 8.56
CA ALA A 9 2.13 -13.10 8.59
C ALA A 9 1.47 -13.41 7.23
N SER A 10 1.45 -12.46 6.28
CA SER A 10 0.79 -12.63 4.99
C SER A 10 1.75 -13.10 3.90
N THR A 11 1.42 -14.22 3.27
CA THR A 11 2.17 -14.75 2.11
C THR A 11 2.17 -13.77 0.95
N ALA A 12 1.03 -13.12 0.68
CA ALA A 12 0.92 -12.12 -0.39
C ALA A 12 1.86 -10.94 -0.14
N SER A 13 1.96 -10.45 1.11
CA SER A 13 2.86 -9.34 1.44
C SER A 13 4.34 -9.71 1.28
N LYS A 14 4.73 -10.96 1.53
CA LYS A 14 6.09 -11.45 1.28
C LYS A 14 6.41 -11.51 -0.21
N ARG A 15 5.49 -12.05 -1.02
CA ARG A 15 5.63 -12.13 -2.49
C ARG A 15 5.82 -10.76 -3.12
N ILE A 16 4.98 -9.79 -2.78
CA ILE A 16 5.11 -8.42 -3.29
C ILE A 16 6.45 -7.79 -2.88
N LEU A 17 6.88 -7.98 -1.63
CA LEU A 17 8.17 -7.46 -1.17
C LEU A 17 9.35 -8.04 -1.98
N GLU A 18 9.34 -9.34 -2.27
CA GLU A 18 10.37 -9.98 -3.11
C GLU A 18 10.35 -9.45 -4.55
N ILE A 19 9.17 -9.22 -5.14
CA ILE A 19 9.03 -8.62 -6.48
C ILE A 19 9.61 -7.20 -6.51
N LEU A 20 9.32 -6.37 -5.50
CA LEU A 20 9.85 -5.00 -5.42
C LEU A 20 11.38 -5.00 -5.24
N ARG A 21 11.91 -5.84 -4.34
CA ARG A 21 13.36 -5.96 -4.11
C ARG A 21 14.11 -6.48 -5.34
N SER A 22 13.58 -7.51 -5.99
CA SER A 22 14.17 -8.04 -7.23
C SER A 22 14.06 -7.04 -8.38
N SER A 23 13.00 -6.25 -8.46
CA SER A 23 12.86 -5.23 -9.51
C SER A 23 13.79 -4.03 -9.32
N SER A 24 14.00 -3.59 -8.07
CA SER A 24 14.97 -2.55 -7.74
C SER A 24 16.40 -2.96 -8.12
N THR A 25 16.77 -4.22 -7.85
CA THR A 25 18.12 -4.74 -8.10
C THR A 25 18.36 -5.22 -9.53
N ALA A 26 17.42 -5.96 -10.13
CA ALA A 26 17.59 -6.59 -11.43
C ALA A 26 17.24 -5.68 -12.61
N HIS A 27 16.23 -4.82 -12.47
CA HIS A 27 15.72 -3.99 -13.59
C HIS A 27 16.24 -2.55 -13.55
N LYS A 28 17.18 -2.23 -12.64
CA LYS A 28 17.72 -0.88 -12.41
C LYS A 28 16.62 0.20 -12.34
N LYS A 29 15.44 -0.15 -11.82
CA LYS A 29 14.36 0.82 -11.68
C LYS A 29 14.71 1.77 -10.55
N SER A 30 14.70 3.06 -10.85
CA SER A 30 15.06 4.11 -9.89
C SER A 30 13.83 4.47 -9.06
N PHE A 31 13.64 3.76 -7.94
CA PHE A 31 12.66 4.12 -6.92
C PHE A 31 13.20 3.87 -5.52
N GLU A 32 12.78 4.71 -4.59
CA GLU A 32 12.99 4.50 -3.17
C GLU A 32 11.85 3.63 -2.62
N LEU A 33 12.19 2.52 -1.97
CA LEU A 33 11.23 1.60 -1.36
C LEU A 33 11.21 1.81 0.15
N ASP A 34 10.07 2.25 0.66
CA ASP A 34 9.77 2.31 2.08
C ASP A 34 8.86 1.13 2.48
N ILE A 35 9.14 0.51 3.62
CA ILE A 35 8.41 -0.67 4.10
C ILE A 35 7.80 -0.34 5.45
N VAL A 36 6.47 -0.33 5.50
CA VAL A 36 5.71 -0.05 6.71
C VAL A 36 5.06 -1.34 7.21
N GLU A 37 5.65 -1.93 8.24
CA GLU A 37 5.14 -3.16 8.83
C GLU A 37 3.94 -2.91 9.76
N ALA A 38 3.02 -3.87 9.84
CA ALA A 38 1.96 -3.85 10.84
C ALA A 38 2.56 -3.87 12.26
N PRO A 39 1.98 -3.15 13.24
CA PRO A 39 0.67 -2.48 13.21
C PRO A 39 0.68 -1.03 12.69
N THR A 40 1.82 -0.50 12.23
CA THR A 40 1.95 0.90 11.82
C THR A 40 1.00 1.24 10.67
N VAL A 41 0.09 2.18 10.90
CA VAL A 41 -0.90 2.65 9.92
C VAL A 41 -0.43 3.94 9.26
N PRO A 42 -0.88 4.25 8.02
CA PRO A 42 -0.63 5.55 7.41
C PRO A 42 -1.18 6.68 8.29
N THR A 43 -0.51 7.83 8.27
CA THR A 43 -1.06 9.05 8.86
C THR A 43 -2.35 9.46 8.15
N PRO A 44 -3.25 10.25 8.78
CA PRO A 44 -4.50 10.68 8.15
C PRO A 44 -4.27 11.32 6.77
N THR A 45 -3.27 12.19 6.65
CA THR A 45 -2.91 12.83 5.37
C THR A 45 -2.47 11.82 4.32
N GLN A 46 -1.64 10.83 4.69
CA GLN A 46 -1.26 9.75 3.76
C GLN A 46 -2.47 8.92 3.33
N LEU A 47 -3.38 8.62 4.25
CA LEU A 47 -4.61 7.90 3.94
C LEU A 47 -5.47 8.68 2.93
N SER A 48 -5.69 9.97 3.15
CA SER A 48 -6.44 10.83 2.22
C SER A 48 -5.87 10.74 0.80
N SER A 49 -4.55 10.87 0.67
CA SER A 49 -3.87 10.75 -0.63
C SER A 49 -3.99 9.36 -1.25
N ILE A 50 -3.87 8.28 -0.45
CA ILE A 50 -4.08 6.91 -0.94
C ILE A 50 -5.50 6.74 -1.49
N LEU A 51 -6.51 7.24 -0.77
CA LEU A 51 -7.91 7.19 -1.20
C LEU A 51 -8.12 8.00 -2.49
N GLU A 52 -7.42 9.10 -2.66
CA GLU A 52 -7.42 9.86 -3.91
C GLU A 52 -6.81 9.08 -5.08
N PHE A 53 -5.74 8.32 -4.84
CA PHE A 53 -5.06 7.52 -5.87
C PHE A 53 -5.87 6.30 -6.35
N ILE A 54 -6.63 5.67 -5.47
CA ILE A 54 -7.50 4.54 -5.83
C ILE A 54 -8.89 4.98 -6.29
N GLY A 55 -9.33 6.18 -5.88
CA GLY A 55 -10.70 6.69 -5.99
C GLY A 55 -11.45 6.64 -4.65
N LYS A 56 -12.04 7.78 -4.24
CA LYS A 56 -12.70 7.94 -2.94
C LYS A 56 -13.84 6.94 -2.68
N ASP A 57 -14.46 6.44 -3.75
CA ASP A 57 -15.52 5.43 -3.69
C ASP A 57 -15.03 4.04 -3.28
N ARG A 58 -13.71 3.80 -3.28
CA ARG A 58 -13.07 2.51 -2.95
C ARG A 58 -12.49 2.46 -1.54
N VAL A 59 -12.92 3.35 -0.66
CA VAL A 59 -12.45 3.42 0.74
C VAL A 59 -12.59 2.10 1.49
N ALA A 60 -13.68 1.36 1.25
CA ALA A 60 -13.94 0.07 1.87
C ALA A 60 -12.95 -1.03 1.44
N GLU A 61 -12.29 -0.87 0.29
CA GLU A 61 -11.27 -1.81 -0.18
C GLU A 61 -9.93 -1.61 0.54
N VAL A 62 -9.60 -0.37 0.93
CA VAL A 62 -8.42 -0.09 1.74
C VAL A 62 -8.70 -0.36 3.21
N VAL A 63 -9.82 0.11 3.73
CA VAL A 63 -10.22 -0.06 5.14
C VAL A 63 -11.57 -0.76 5.19
N PRO A 64 -11.60 -2.09 5.40
CA PRO A 64 -12.86 -2.84 5.46
C PRO A 64 -13.80 -2.28 6.52
N GLY A 65 -15.03 -1.97 6.11
CA GLY A 65 -16.06 -1.38 6.97
C GLY A 65 -16.10 0.15 6.97
N ALA A 66 -15.13 0.83 6.36
CA ALA A 66 -15.20 2.28 6.15
C ALA A 66 -16.20 2.62 5.04
N ARG A 67 -17.03 3.65 5.27
CA ARG A 67 -17.95 4.22 4.26
C ARG A 67 -17.49 5.59 3.77
N SER A 68 -16.61 6.23 4.53
CA SER A 68 -16.05 7.54 4.26
C SER A 68 -14.60 7.58 4.70
N GLU A 69 -13.86 8.58 4.22
CA GLU A 69 -12.50 8.85 4.68
C GLU A 69 -12.43 9.08 6.20
N GLY A 70 -13.41 9.80 6.77
CA GLY A 70 -13.50 10.01 8.22
C GLY A 70 -13.65 8.71 9.00
N ASP A 71 -14.51 7.80 8.52
CA ASP A 71 -14.67 6.47 9.11
C ASP A 71 -13.39 5.65 8.99
N ALA A 72 -12.71 5.72 7.83
CA ALA A 72 -11.46 5.02 7.60
C ALA A 72 -10.36 5.45 8.56
N VAL A 73 -10.21 6.76 8.81
CA VAL A 73 -9.26 7.29 9.82
C VAL A 73 -9.61 6.79 11.22
N GLY A 74 -10.90 6.80 11.59
CA GLY A 74 -11.36 6.30 12.88
C GLY A 74 -11.08 4.81 13.08
N LEU A 75 -11.39 4.00 12.07
CA LEU A 75 -11.16 2.56 12.08
C LEU A 75 -9.67 2.22 12.12
N LEU A 76 -8.83 2.90 11.34
CA LEU A 76 -7.38 2.67 11.35
C LEU A 76 -6.73 3.01 12.68
N ARG A 77 -7.15 4.11 13.32
CA ARG A 77 -6.69 4.46 14.68
C ARG A 77 -7.10 3.37 15.68
N GLY A 78 -8.38 3.02 15.72
CA GLY A 78 -8.89 2.05 16.70
C GLY A 78 -8.45 0.59 16.46
N GLN A 79 -8.27 0.15 15.21
CA GLN A 79 -7.86 -1.21 14.86
C GLN A 79 -6.34 -1.36 14.76
N GLY A 80 -5.60 -0.29 14.42
CA GLY A 80 -4.14 -0.26 14.48
C GLY A 80 -3.62 -0.52 15.90
N GLU A 81 -4.29 0.01 16.91
CA GLU A 81 -3.99 -0.23 18.33
C GLU A 81 -4.26 -1.67 18.79
N ARG A 82 -5.15 -2.40 18.11
CA ARG A 82 -5.52 -3.79 18.46
C ARG A 82 -4.71 -4.86 17.72
N GLY A 83 -3.66 -4.46 16.99
CA GLY A 83 -2.74 -5.37 16.30
C GLY A 83 -3.27 -5.98 15.00
N GLY A 84 -4.54 -5.71 14.64
CA GLY A 84 -5.16 -6.19 13.40
C GLY A 84 -4.92 -5.29 12.19
N GLY A 85 -4.37 -4.08 12.41
CA GLY A 85 -4.03 -3.10 11.38
C GLY A 85 -5.16 -2.97 10.37
N GLY A 86 -6.27 -2.31 10.74
CA GLY A 86 -7.59 -2.28 10.06
C GLY A 86 -7.65 -1.95 8.56
N MET A 87 -6.51 -1.88 7.89
CA MET A 87 -6.31 -1.77 6.47
C MET A 87 -6.06 -3.15 5.81
N VAL A 88 -6.50 -3.33 4.57
CA VAL A 88 -6.09 -4.47 3.74
C VAL A 88 -4.59 -4.39 3.47
N ARG A 89 -3.90 -5.52 3.62
CA ARG A 89 -2.47 -5.67 3.35
C ARG A 89 -2.21 -6.90 2.45
N PRO A 90 -1.27 -6.82 1.51
CA PRO A 90 -0.39 -5.68 1.26
C PRO A 90 -1.08 -4.52 0.53
N LEU A 91 -0.60 -3.30 0.79
CA LEU A 91 -0.94 -2.10 0.02
C LEU A 91 0.36 -1.48 -0.49
N LEU A 92 0.48 -1.35 -1.80
CA LEU A 92 1.60 -0.64 -2.43
C LEU A 92 1.11 0.74 -2.87
N VAL A 93 1.87 1.79 -2.54
CA VAL A 93 1.55 3.17 -2.88
C VAL A 93 2.71 3.79 -3.63
N ASP A 94 2.44 4.38 -4.78
CA ASP A 94 3.36 5.19 -5.57
C ASP A 94 3.00 6.66 -5.42
N TRP A 95 3.79 7.35 -4.59
CA TRP A 95 3.63 8.77 -4.32
C TRP A 95 4.03 9.65 -5.51
N ASN A 96 4.87 9.16 -6.41
CA ASN A 96 5.35 9.95 -7.55
C ASN A 96 4.33 9.96 -8.69
N ASN A 97 3.68 8.82 -8.93
CA ASN A 97 2.70 8.69 -10.01
C ASN A 97 1.25 8.80 -9.53
N GLY A 98 1.02 8.93 -8.22
CA GLY A 98 -0.33 9.05 -7.64
C GLY A 98 -1.16 7.78 -7.83
N ARG A 99 -0.56 6.61 -7.60
CA ARG A 99 -1.21 5.30 -7.81
C ARG A 99 -1.10 4.46 -6.55
N ALA A 100 -2.08 3.60 -6.31
CA ALA A 100 -1.99 2.58 -5.26
C ALA A 100 -2.61 1.26 -5.70
N VAL A 101 -2.03 0.16 -5.22
CA VAL A 101 -2.44 -1.22 -5.48
C VAL A 101 -2.77 -1.88 -4.15
N VAL A 102 -4.03 -2.27 -4.01
CA VAL A 102 -4.57 -2.94 -2.83
C VAL A 102 -4.58 -4.45 -3.08
N GLY A 103 -4.22 -5.25 -2.07
CA GLY A 103 -4.64 -6.66 -2.03
C GLY A 103 -3.69 -7.68 -2.69
N GLY A 104 -2.41 -7.38 -2.86
CA GLY A 104 -1.42 -8.38 -3.27
C GLY A 104 -1.54 -8.90 -4.69
N ASP A 105 -2.23 -8.18 -5.57
CA ASP A 105 -2.27 -8.46 -7.01
C ASP A 105 -0.88 -8.23 -7.62
N GLU A 106 -0.14 -9.33 -7.84
CA GLU A 106 1.19 -9.32 -8.44
C GLU A 106 1.19 -8.69 -9.85
N GLY A 107 0.15 -8.93 -10.63
CA GLY A 107 0.03 -8.38 -11.98
C GLY A 107 -0.13 -6.86 -11.98
N ALA A 108 -0.94 -6.33 -11.06
CA ALA A 108 -1.07 -4.90 -10.86
C ALA A 108 0.24 -4.25 -10.37
N VAL A 109 0.99 -4.94 -9.50
CA VAL A 109 2.31 -4.48 -9.03
C VAL A 109 3.33 -4.45 -10.17
N LEU A 110 3.40 -5.49 -11.00
CA LEU A 110 4.30 -5.53 -12.16
C LEU A 110 3.99 -4.40 -13.15
N ARG A 111 2.71 -4.17 -13.47
CA ARG A 111 2.28 -3.05 -14.32
C ARG A 111 2.62 -1.69 -13.70
N LEU A 112 2.52 -1.54 -12.39
CA LEU A 112 2.96 -0.32 -11.71
C LEU A 112 4.46 -0.14 -11.84
N LEU A 113 5.24 -1.19 -11.60
CA LEU A 113 6.68 -1.14 -11.76
C LEU A 113 7.08 -0.79 -13.20
N GLU A 114 6.39 -1.30 -14.22
CA GLU A 114 6.63 -0.96 -15.63
C GLU A 114 6.43 0.53 -15.94
N THR A 115 5.57 1.23 -15.19
CA THR A 115 5.41 2.69 -15.33
C THR A 115 6.51 3.50 -14.68
N LEU A 116 7.38 2.88 -13.87
CA LEU A 116 8.51 3.57 -13.26
C LEU A 116 9.61 3.82 -14.29
N PRO A 117 10.28 4.98 -14.24
CA PRO A 117 11.41 5.26 -15.11
C PRO A 117 12.50 4.19 -14.91
N GLY A 118 12.85 3.53 -16.02
CA GLY A 118 14.04 2.68 -16.10
C GLY A 118 15.29 3.55 -16.25
N ASN A 119 16.36 3.18 -15.55
CA ASN A 119 17.63 3.89 -15.59
C ASN A 119 18.56 3.43 -16.72
#